data_AF-A0A022XTP9-F1
#
_entry.id   AF-A0A022XTP9-F1
#
_cell.length_a   1.000
_cell.length_b   1.000
_cell.length_c   1.000
_cell.angle_alpha   90.00
_cell.angle_beta   90.00
_cell.angle_gamma   90.00
#
_symmetry.space_group_name_H-M   'P 1'
#
loop_
_entity.id
_entity.type
_entity.pdbx_description
1 polymer ?
#
loop_
_entity_poly.entity_id
_entity_poly.type
_entity_poly.pdbx_seq_one_letter_code
_entity_poly.pdbx_strand_id
1 'polypeptide(L)'
;MRQPNEDKCPIDPYYIVHEKCQFVDQQIIKLQEAPDQVPVGELPRHILISADRYLANRVVPGTRCTIMGVFSIYQAKGGKKSNDSAPAIRNPYLRAVGITSDVDQTAKGAGVFTEEEEQEFLEMSRRPDLYEVFTDCIAPSIYGNRDIKKAIACLLMGGSKKILPDGMKLRGDINVLLLGDPGTAKSQLLKFVERVSPIAIYTSGKGSSAAGLTASVQRDATTREFYLEGGAMVLADGGVVCIDEFDKMRDEDRVAIHEAMEQQTISIAKAGITTILNARTSVLAAANPVFGRYDDMKTAGENIDFQTTILSRFDMIFIVRDAHERGRDQTMAKHIISIHQGGRGIEEQAEAEIPIEKMKRYISYCKS
;
A
#
# COMPACT_ATOMS: atom_id res chain seq x y z
N MET A 1 70.50 -43.30 -2.04
CA MET A 1 70.64 -42.15 -2.95
C MET A 1 69.40 -41.28 -2.81
N ARG A 2 69.52 -40.12 -2.12
CA ARG A 2 68.44 -39.13 -2.01
C ARG A 2 68.50 -38.21 -3.23
N GLN A 3 67.39 -38.00 -3.91
CA GLN A 3 67.27 -36.97 -4.94
C GLN A 3 67.39 -35.58 -4.29
N PRO A 4 68.19 -34.66 -4.84
CA PRO A 4 68.34 -33.31 -4.31
C PRO A 4 67.43 -32.34 -5.07
N ASN A 5 66.18 -32.20 -4.64
CA ASN A 5 65.32 -31.03 -4.89
C ASN A 5 63.97 -31.18 -4.17
N GLU A 6 64.00 -31.40 -2.85
CA GLU A 6 62.84 -31.09 -2.01
C GLU A 6 62.93 -29.62 -1.65
N ASP A 7 62.16 -28.80 -2.37
CA ASP A 7 61.89 -27.42 -1.98
C ASP A 7 61.41 -27.41 -0.52
N LYS A 8 62.17 -26.74 0.35
CA LYS A 8 61.81 -26.54 1.75
C LYS A 8 60.41 -25.91 1.80
N CYS A 9 59.45 -26.58 2.45
CA CYS A 9 58.12 -26.04 2.67
C CYS A 9 58.22 -24.62 3.25
N PRO A 10 57.62 -23.61 2.61
CA PRO A 10 57.49 -22.27 3.19
C PRO A 10 56.79 -22.37 4.55
N ILE A 11 57.09 -21.46 5.47
CA ILE A 11 56.60 -21.49 6.86
C ILE A 11 55.08 -21.31 6.99
N ASP A 12 54.35 -20.99 5.92
CA ASP A 12 52.89 -21.19 5.81
C ASP A 12 52.39 -20.93 4.36
N PRO A 13 52.15 -21.96 3.52
CA PRO A 13 51.45 -21.80 2.25
C PRO A 13 50.05 -22.43 2.37
N TYR A 14 49.17 -21.84 3.20
CA TYR A 14 47.76 -22.23 3.17
C TYR A 14 47.14 -21.72 1.87
N TYR A 15 46.91 -22.63 0.92
CA TYR A 15 46.10 -22.39 -0.26
C TYR A 15 44.64 -22.72 0.07
N ILE A 16 43.75 -21.74 -0.12
CA ILE A 16 42.31 -21.94 0.03
C ILE A 16 41.81 -22.67 -1.22
N VAL A 17 41.44 -23.94 -1.05
CA VAL A 17 40.81 -24.74 -2.11
C VAL A 17 39.33 -24.38 -2.17
N HIS A 18 38.94 -23.43 -3.03
CA HIS A 18 37.55 -22.95 -3.13
C HIS A 18 36.53 -24.08 -3.36
N GLU A 19 36.88 -25.12 -4.11
CA GLU A 19 35.97 -26.25 -4.41
C GLU A 19 35.64 -27.13 -3.21
N LYS A 20 36.50 -27.13 -2.18
CA LYS A 20 36.28 -27.89 -0.94
C LYS A 20 35.71 -27.03 0.19
N CYS A 21 35.44 -25.75 -0.08
CA CYS A 21 34.82 -24.86 0.88
C CYS A 21 33.32 -25.14 0.98
N GLN A 22 32.79 -25.10 2.20
CA GLN A 22 31.35 -25.07 2.42
C GLN A 22 30.88 -23.63 2.29
N PHE A 23 30.05 -23.36 1.30
CA PHE A 23 29.41 -22.07 1.12
C PHE A 23 28.07 -22.05 1.85
N VAL A 24 27.73 -20.90 2.40
CA VAL A 24 26.44 -20.65 3.05
C VAL A 24 25.81 -19.48 2.34
N ASP A 25 24.56 -19.66 1.91
CA ASP A 25 23.79 -18.59 1.31
C ASP A 25 23.50 -17.51 2.36
N GLN A 26 23.86 -16.28 2.00
CA GLN A 26 23.61 -15.08 2.79
C GLN A 26 22.91 -14.07 1.89
N GLN A 27 21.80 -13.51 2.38
CA GLN A 27 21.06 -12.48 1.69
C GLN A 27 20.97 -11.23 2.58
N ILE A 28 21.21 -10.07 1.98
CA ILE A 28 21.00 -8.78 2.64
C ILE A 28 19.64 -8.24 2.18
N ILE A 29 18.75 -8.01 3.14
CA ILE A 29 17.40 -7.47 2.93
C ILE A 29 17.37 -6.07 3.51
N LYS A 30 16.86 -5.10 2.74
CA LYS A 30 16.60 -3.75 3.23
C LYS A 30 15.13 -3.69 3.66
N LEU A 31 14.90 -3.63 4.98
CA LEU A 31 13.55 -3.46 5.53
C LEU A 31 13.27 -1.98 5.69
N GLN A 32 12.11 -1.53 5.23
CA GLN A 32 11.58 -0.18 5.41
C GLN A 32 10.42 -0.22 6.41
N GLU A 33 10.32 0.81 7.24
CA GLU A 33 9.16 0.98 8.11
C GLU A 33 7.87 1.11 7.31
N ALA A 34 6.78 0.55 7.84
CA ALA A 34 5.47 0.69 7.21
C ALA A 34 5.02 2.17 7.28
N PRO A 35 4.45 2.73 6.19
CA PRO A 35 4.03 4.13 6.17
C PRO A 35 3.03 4.48 7.29
N ASP A 36 2.23 3.49 7.72
CA ASP A 36 1.23 3.62 8.79
C ASP A 36 1.85 3.92 10.17
N GLN A 37 3.13 3.58 10.38
CA GLN A 37 3.86 3.74 11.65
C GLN A 37 4.77 4.98 11.67
N VAL A 38 4.93 5.64 10.53
CA VAL A 38 5.83 6.80 10.41
C VAL A 38 5.09 8.05 10.87
N PRO A 39 5.66 8.85 11.80
CA PRO A 39 5.07 10.11 12.20
C PRO A 39 5.02 11.08 11.02
N VAL A 40 3.96 11.90 10.98
CA VAL A 40 3.72 12.84 9.87
C VAL A 40 4.91 13.79 9.71
N GLY A 41 5.57 13.74 8.55
CA GLY A 41 6.68 14.63 8.19
C GLY A 41 8.08 14.05 8.33
N GLU A 42 8.24 12.83 8.86
CA GLU A 42 9.52 12.11 8.79
C GLU A 42 9.61 11.21 7.54
N LEU A 43 10.83 11.06 7.02
CA LEU A 43 11.10 10.08 5.97
C LEU A 43 11.15 8.67 6.58
N PRO A 44 10.49 7.67 5.98
CA PRO A 44 10.54 6.30 6.47
C PRO A 44 11.99 5.82 6.59
N ARG A 45 12.34 5.30 7.76
CA ARG A 45 13.70 4.79 7.99
C ARG A 45 13.81 3.36 7.47
N HIS A 46 15.04 2.96 7.18
CA HIS A 46 15.34 1.62 6.72
C HIS A 46 16.47 1.00 7.53
N ILE A 47 16.41 -0.32 7.71
CA ILE A 47 17.41 -1.11 8.42
C ILE A 47 17.85 -2.25 7.50
N LEU A 48 19.15 -2.54 7.52
CA LEU A 48 19.72 -3.68 6.81
C LEU A 48 19.60 -4.94 7.66
N ILE A 49 19.19 -6.03 7.02
CA ILE A 49 18.94 -7.31 7.66
C ILE A 49 19.75 -8.38 6.95
N SER A 50 20.50 -9.17 7.71
CA SER A 50 21.20 -10.35 7.19
C SER A 50 20.33 -11.57 7.44
N ALA A 51 19.92 -12.25 6.36
CA ALA A 51 19.24 -13.53 6.37
C ALA A 51 20.21 -14.63 5.95
N ASP A 52 20.33 -15.68 6.75
CA ASP A 52 21.25 -16.79 6.53
C ASP A 52 20.48 -18.08 6.17
N ARG A 53 21.04 -18.93 5.30
CA ARG A 53 20.55 -20.29 4.99
C ARG A 53 19.08 -20.32 4.54
N TYR A 54 18.20 -20.95 5.33
CA TYR A 54 16.80 -21.20 5.01
C TYR A 54 15.94 -19.92 4.94
N LEU A 55 16.46 -18.81 5.49
CA LEU A 55 15.80 -17.51 5.44
C LEU A 55 16.09 -16.76 4.13
N ALA A 56 17.06 -17.21 3.34
CA ALA A 56 17.36 -16.62 2.05
C ALA A 56 16.20 -16.89 1.06
N ASN A 57 15.86 -15.87 0.26
CA ASN A 57 14.81 -15.87 -0.76
C ASN A 57 13.39 -16.21 -0.25
N ARG A 58 13.14 -16.08 1.05
CA ARG A 58 11.80 -16.26 1.66
C ARG A 58 10.84 -15.10 1.39
N VAL A 59 11.37 -13.90 1.18
CA VAL A 59 10.58 -12.66 1.01
C VAL A 59 10.76 -12.06 -0.37
N VAL A 60 9.67 -11.55 -0.92
CA VAL A 60 9.64 -10.81 -2.18
C VAL A 60 9.60 -9.31 -1.87
N PRO A 61 10.31 -8.45 -2.62
CA PRO A 61 10.21 -7.00 -2.44
C PRO A 61 8.76 -6.51 -2.46
N GLY A 62 8.43 -5.54 -1.60
CA GLY A 62 7.07 -5.02 -1.45
C GLY A 62 6.16 -5.83 -0.52
N THR A 63 6.61 -6.99 -0.03
CA THR A 63 5.83 -7.78 0.94
C THR A 63 5.99 -7.23 2.35
N ARG A 64 4.88 -7.06 3.07
CA ARG A 64 4.90 -6.78 4.52
C ARG A 64 5.43 -8.02 5.26
N CYS A 65 6.45 -7.83 6.10
CA CYS A 65 7.01 -8.92 6.88
C CYS A 65 7.37 -8.45 8.29
N THR A 66 7.14 -9.32 9.26
CA THR A 66 7.63 -9.15 10.62
C THR A 66 8.91 -9.97 10.74
N ILE A 67 9.97 -9.32 11.21
CA ILE A 67 11.29 -9.92 11.31
C ILE A 67 11.69 -9.97 12.78
N MET A 68 11.98 -11.17 13.25
CA MET A 68 12.56 -11.42 14.56
C MET A 68 14.06 -11.62 14.38
N GLY A 69 14.87 -10.83 15.07
CA GLY A 69 16.31 -10.88 14.89
C GLY A 69 17.09 -10.29 16.05
N VAL A 70 18.39 -10.54 16.04
CA VAL A 70 19.33 -9.97 17.01
C VAL A 70 19.92 -8.70 16.43
N PHE A 71 19.69 -7.58 17.11
CA PHE A 71 20.29 -6.30 16.73
C PHE A 71 21.80 -6.37 16.92
N SER A 72 22.53 -6.23 15.82
CA SER A 72 23.98 -6.35 15.80
C SER A 72 24.61 -5.09 15.19
N ILE A 73 25.82 -4.79 15.61
CA ILE A 73 26.59 -3.68 15.08
C ILE A 73 27.85 -4.25 14.44
N TYR A 74 28.12 -3.87 13.20
CA TYR A 74 29.42 -4.16 12.59
C TYR A 74 30.26 -2.88 12.57
N GLN A 75 31.51 -3.01 12.98
CA GLN A 75 32.51 -1.96 12.77
C GLN A 75 33.03 -2.13 11.36
N ALA A 76 32.61 -1.24 10.45
CA ALA A 76 33.28 -1.13 9.17
C ALA A 76 34.77 -0.91 9.47
N LYS A 77 35.63 -1.81 8.97
CA LYS A 77 37.08 -1.60 9.04
C LYS A 77 37.37 -0.34 8.25
N GLY A 78 37.46 0.79 8.96
CA GLY A 78 37.94 2.05 8.43
C GLY A 78 39.26 1.78 7.71
N GLY A 79 39.37 2.29 6.48
CA GLY A 79 40.60 2.20 5.72
C GLY A 79 41.78 2.59 6.60
N LYS A 80 42.80 1.74 6.66
CA LYS A 80 44.06 2.04 7.33
C LYS A 80 44.62 3.35 6.77
N LYS A 81 44.44 4.47 7.48
CA LYS A 81 45.33 5.66 7.55
C LYS A 81 44.59 6.83 8.20
N SER A 82 44.57 6.86 9.52
CA SER A 82 44.86 8.06 10.34
C SER A 82 44.53 7.73 11.79
N ASN A 83 45.44 8.10 12.67
CA ASN A 83 45.38 7.89 14.11
C ASN A 83 44.47 8.92 14.80
N ASP A 84 43.41 9.37 14.10
CA ASP A 84 42.51 10.40 14.59
C ASP A 84 41.20 9.76 15.00
N SER A 85 40.83 9.97 16.26
CA SER A 85 39.71 9.38 16.97
C SER A 85 38.37 9.90 16.43
N ALA A 86 38.05 9.56 15.19
CA ALA A 86 36.68 9.65 14.70
C ALA A 86 35.85 8.54 15.39
N PRO A 87 34.63 8.83 15.87
CA PRO A 87 33.78 7.79 16.41
C PRO A 87 33.60 6.73 15.32
N ALA A 88 34.04 5.49 15.60
CA ALA A 88 33.88 4.38 14.68
C ALA A 88 32.39 4.28 14.32
N ILE A 89 32.04 4.67 13.10
CA ILE A 89 30.67 4.66 12.60
C ILE A 89 30.24 3.19 12.57
N ARG A 90 29.50 2.79 13.61
CA ARG A 90 28.94 1.45 13.78
C ARG A 90 27.64 1.42 13.00
N ASN A 91 27.66 0.76 11.85
CA ASN A 91 26.43 0.56 11.08
C ASN A 91 25.63 -0.55 11.76
N PRO A 92 24.38 -0.26 12.20
CA PRO A 92 23.51 -1.28 12.75
C PRO A 92 22.98 -2.17 11.63
N TYR A 93 22.94 -3.47 11.88
CA TYR A 93 22.25 -4.43 11.04
C TYR A 93 21.53 -5.44 11.93
N LEU A 94 20.37 -5.91 11.46
CA LEU A 94 19.61 -6.93 12.16
C LEU A 94 20.02 -8.31 11.63
N ARG A 95 20.41 -9.23 12.50
CA ARG A 95 20.58 -10.63 12.09
C ARG A 95 19.24 -11.35 12.23
N ALA A 96 18.64 -11.76 11.12
CA ALA A 96 17.34 -12.43 11.14
C ALA A 96 17.47 -13.84 11.74
N VAL A 97 16.61 -14.13 12.71
CA VAL A 97 16.40 -15.46 13.30
C VAL A 97 15.10 -16.07 12.78
N GLY A 98 14.09 -15.24 12.52
CA GLY A 98 12.83 -15.64 11.92
C GLY A 98 12.25 -14.53 11.06
N ILE A 99 11.70 -14.90 9.91
CA ILE A 99 10.98 -13.99 9.01
C ILE A 99 9.58 -14.57 8.81
N THR A 100 8.57 -13.79 9.18
CA THR A 100 7.16 -14.13 8.96
C THR A 100 6.57 -13.12 7.98
N SER A 101 6.21 -13.58 6.78
CA SER A 101 5.54 -12.75 5.77
C SER A 101 4.03 -12.71 6.01
N ASP A 102 3.43 -11.54 5.82
CA ASP A 102 1.99 -11.32 6.03
C ASP A 102 1.10 -12.09 5.03
N VAL A 103 1.69 -12.60 3.95
CA VAL A 103 1.02 -13.48 2.97
C VAL A 103 0.53 -14.79 3.61
N ASP A 104 1.16 -15.25 4.69
CA ASP A 104 0.69 -16.42 5.45
C ASP A 104 -0.50 -16.09 6.37
N GLN A 105 -0.72 -14.81 6.71
CA GLN A 105 -1.89 -14.40 7.50
C GLN A 105 -3.19 -14.39 6.70
N THR A 106 -3.13 -14.38 5.37
CA THR A 106 -4.35 -14.52 4.54
C THR A 106 -4.99 -15.92 4.66
N ALA A 107 -4.28 -16.89 5.25
CA ALA A 107 -4.80 -18.22 5.60
C ALA A 107 -4.96 -18.44 7.11
N LYS A 108 -4.48 -17.52 7.94
CA LYS A 108 -4.61 -17.53 9.40
C LYS A 108 -4.87 -16.11 9.87
N GLY A 109 -6.12 -15.68 9.69
CA GLY A 109 -6.64 -14.50 10.35
C GLY A 109 -6.37 -14.59 11.83
N ALA A 110 -5.57 -13.65 12.33
CA ALA A 110 -5.68 -13.15 13.68
C ALA A 110 -4.78 -11.91 13.81
N GLY A 111 -5.34 -10.74 13.51
CA GLY A 111 -5.31 -9.78 14.61
C GLY A 111 -5.89 -10.52 15.79
N VAL A 112 -5.20 -10.57 16.93
CA VAL A 112 -5.67 -11.29 18.12
C VAL A 112 -7.02 -10.71 18.53
N PHE A 113 -8.10 -11.18 17.90
CA PHE A 113 -9.45 -10.76 18.17
C PHE A 113 -9.82 -11.49 19.45
N THR A 114 -10.26 -10.71 20.41
CA THR A 114 -10.82 -11.29 21.63
C THR A 114 -12.15 -11.94 21.27
N GLU A 115 -12.50 -13.04 21.94
CA GLU A 115 -13.81 -13.69 21.74
C GLU A 115 -14.98 -12.70 21.97
N GLU A 116 -14.78 -11.67 22.81
CA GLU A 116 -15.72 -10.58 23.04
C GLU A 116 -15.94 -9.72 21.79
N GLU A 117 -14.87 -9.34 21.09
CA GLU A 117 -14.95 -8.57 19.84
C GLU A 117 -15.61 -9.37 18.72
N GLU A 118 -15.29 -10.66 18.60
CA GLU A 118 -15.93 -11.52 17.61
C GLU A 118 -17.44 -11.65 17.86
N GLN A 119 -17.86 -11.74 19.12
CA GLN A 119 -19.27 -11.76 19.48
C GLN A 119 -19.96 -10.42 19.12
N GLU A 120 -19.35 -9.28 19.42
CA GLU A 120 -19.87 -7.97 19.00
C GLU A 120 -19.99 -7.87 17.47
N PHE A 121 -18.98 -8.32 16.72
CA PHE A 121 -19.02 -8.33 15.26
C PHE A 121 -20.11 -9.24 14.71
N LEU A 122 -20.35 -10.39 15.35
CA LEU A 122 -21.41 -11.31 14.98
C LEU A 122 -22.80 -10.71 15.25
N GLU A 123 -22.99 -10.03 16.37
CA GLU A 123 -24.23 -9.33 16.69
C GLU A 123 -24.51 -8.18 15.71
N MET A 124 -23.48 -7.42 15.33
CA MET A 124 -23.60 -6.39 14.30
C MET A 124 -23.97 -6.99 12.94
N SER A 125 -23.33 -8.10 12.55
CA SER A 125 -23.63 -8.81 11.30
C SER A 125 -25.08 -9.31 11.22
N ARG A 126 -25.71 -9.62 12.37
CA ARG A 126 -27.11 -10.05 12.43
C ARG A 126 -28.13 -8.92 12.25
N ARG A 127 -27.71 -7.65 12.36
CA ARG A 127 -28.61 -6.52 12.13
C ARG A 127 -28.95 -6.39 10.64
N PRO A 128 -30.23 -6.41 10.24
CA PRO A 128 -30.61 -6.27 8.84
C PRO A 128 -30.31 -4.87 8.27
N ASP A 129 -30.28 -3.86 9.12
CA ASP A 129 -30.03 -2.46 8.73
C ASP A 129 -28.54 -2.10 8.70
N LEU A 130 -27.63 -3.06 8.94
CA LEU A 130 -26.19 -2.82 9.00
C LEU A 130 -25.66 -2.11 7.75
N TYR A 131 -26.17 -2.47 6.57
CA TYR A 131 -25.74 -1.85 5.32
C TYR A 131 -26.05 -0.35 5.26
N GLU A 132 -27.23 0.06 5.75
CA GLU A 132 -27.62 1.47 5.78
C GLU A 132 -26.87 2.22 6.87
N VAL A 133 -26.80 1.66 8.08
CA VAL A 133 -26.07 2.24 9.21
C VAL A 133 -24.58 2.43 8.86
N PHE A 134 -23.95 1.42 8.27
CA PHE A 134 -22.55 1.48 7.87
C PHE A 134 -22.32 2.54 6.77
N THR A 135 -23.25 2.63 5.81
CA THR A 135 -23.22 3.68 4.77
C THR A 135 -23.32 5.07 5.38
N ASP A 136 -24.21 5.27 6.35
CA ASP A 136 -24.43 6.58 6.96
C ASP A 136 -23.28 6.98 7.91
N CYS A 137 -22.60 5.99 8.50
CA CYS A 137 -21.37 6.18 9.28
C CYS A 137 -20.15 6.55 8.40
N ILE A 138 -20.16 6.24 7.10
CA ILE A 138 -19.09 6.64 6.19
C ILE A 138 -19.21 8.14 5.89
N ALA A 139 -18.14 8.88 6.23
CA ALA A 139 -18.01 10.33 6.03
C ALA A 139 -19.24 11.12 6.53
N PRO A 140 -19.48 11.19 7.86
CA PRO A 140 -20.63 11.90 8.43
C PRO A 140 -20.59 13.41 8.16
N SER A 141 -19.40 13.96 7.87
CA SER A 141 -19.22 15.36 7.47
C SER A 141 -19.87 15.72 6.14
N ILE A 142 -20.12 14.73 5.28
CA ILE A 142 -20.67 14.94 3.94
C ILE A 142 -22.12 14.47 3.97
N TYR A 143 -23.04 15.43 3.78
CA TYR A 143 -24.47 15.16 3.67
C TYR A 143 -24.83 14.74 2.24
N GLY A 144 -25.64 13.69 2.10
CA GLY A 144 -26.10 13.18 0.82
C GLY A 144 -25.19 12.11 0.19
N ASN A 145 -25.40 11.85 -1.11
CA ASN A 145 -24.67 10.86 -1.91
C ASN A 145 -24.59 9.46 -1.29
N ARG A 146 -25.74 8.92 -0.82
CA ARG A 146 -25.80 7.57 -0.23
C ARG A 146 -25.27 6.49 -1.19
N ASP A 147 -25.46 6.64 -2.50
CA ASP A 147 -24.96 5.67 -3.49
C ASP A 147 -23.44 5.62 -3.57
N ILE A 148 -22.78 6.77 -3.47
CA ILE A 148 -21.30 6.85 -3.44
C ILE A 148 -20.78 6.23 -2.14
N LYS A 149 -21.43 6.54 -1.01
CA LYS A 149 -21.06 5.96 0.29
C LYS A 149 -21.25 4.43 0.31
N LYS A 150 -22.32 3.93 -0.30
CA LYS A 150 -22.58 2.50 -0.51
C LYS A 150 -21.48 1.84 -1.32
N ALA A 151 -21.07 2.46 -2.44
CA ALA A 151 -19.97 1.94 -3.24
C ALA A 151 -18.64 1.93 -2.49
N ILE A 152 -18.36 2.98 -1.71
CA ILE A 152 -17.17 3.03 -0.84
C ILE A 152 -17.24 1.93 0.24
N ALA A 153 -18.40 1.66 0.82
CA ALA A 153 -18.59 0.55 1.76
C ALA A 153 -18.25 -0.79 1.10
N CYS A 154 -18.76 -1.05 -0.11
CA CYS A 154 -18.44 -2.25 -0.88
C CYS A 154 -16.95 -2.35 -1.21
N LEU A 155 -16.31 -1.24 -1.56
CA LEU A 155 -14.87 -1.17 -1.83
C LEU A 155 -14.02 -1.45 -0.57
N LEU A 156 -14.44 -0.91 0.59
CA LEU A 156 -13.77 -1.15 1.87
C LEU A 156 -13.84 -2.61 2.30
N MET A 157 -15.00 -3.25 2.14
CA MET A 157 -15.19 -4.68 2.42
C MET A 157 -14.43 -5.55 1.41
N GLY A 158 -14.33 -5.10 0.16
CA GLY A 158 -13.67 -5.81 -0.94
C GLY A 158 -14.51 -7.00 -1.42
N GLY A 159 -14.14 -7.56 -2.58
CA GLY A 159 -14.78 -8.77 -3.09
C GLY A 159 -13.96 -10.03 -2.78
N SER A 160 -14.67 -11.15 -2.68
CA SER A 160 -14.06 -12.47 -2.49
C SER A 160 -13.34 -12.92 -3.76
N LYS A 161 -12.06 -13.29 -3.63
CA LYS A 161 -11.27 -13.86 -4.72
C LYS A 161 -11.76 -15.27 -5.02
N LYS A 162 -12.26 -15.49 -6.24
CA LYS A 162 -12.67 -16.82 -6.70
C LYS A 162 -11.52 -17.49 -7.43
N ILE A 163 -11.07 -18.61 -6.88
CA ILE A 163 -10.13 -19.52 -7.54
C ILE A 163 -10.98 -20.56 -8.24
N LEU A 164 -10.97 -20.55 -9.58
CA LEU A 164 -11.64 -21.60 -10.34
C LEU A 164 -10.88 -22.93 -10.17
N PRO A 165 -11.54 -24.08 -10.34
CA PRO A 165 -10.87 -25.39 -10.34
C PRO A 165 -9.76 -25.50 -11.39
N ASP A 166 -9.80 -24.69 -12.47
CA ASP A 166 -8.75 -24.59 -13.49
C ASP A 166 -7.51 -23.78 -13.07
N GLY A 167 -7.45 -23.29 -11.82
CA GLY A 167 -6.33 -22.50 -11.31
C GLY A 167 -6.29 -21.04 -11.76
N MET A 168 -7.24 -20.63 -12.61
CA MET A 168 -7.46 -19.22 -12.94
C MET A 168 -8.00 -18.47 -11.71
N LYS A 169 -7.38 -17.33 -11.40
CA LYS A 169 -7.79 -16.44 -10.31
C LYS A 169 -8.61 -15.30 -10.91
N LEU A 170 -9.88 -15.23 -10.56
CA LEU A 170 -10.72 -14.08 -10.88
C LEU A 170 -10.44 -12.95 -9.90
N ARG A 171 -10.31 -11.73 -10.44
CA ARG A 171 -10.20 -10.51 -9.66
C ARG A 171 -11.46 -10.32 -8.80
N GLY A 172 -11.25 -10.09 -7.49
CA GLY A 172 -12.30 -9.75 -6.54
C GLY A 172 -12.30 -8.28 -6.12
N ASP A 173 -11.24 -7.53 -6.45
CA ASP A 173 -11.09 -6.14 -6.03
C ASP A 173 -11.94 -5.20 -6.92
N ILE A 174 -12.66 -4.28 -6.29
CA ILE A 174 -13.59 -3.35 -6.95
C ILE A 174 -12.87 -2.03 -7.19
N ASN A 175 -12.98 -1.49 -8.39
CA ASN A 175 -12.45 -0.17 -8.73
C ASN A 175 -13.58 0.85 -8.87
N VAL A 176 -13.45 2.00 -8.19
CA VAL A 176 -14.47 3.06 -8.17
C VAL A 176 -13.86 4.36 -8.67
N LEU A 177 -14.55 5.02 -9.61
CA LEU A 177 -14.20 6.33 -10.15
C LEU A 177 -15.27 7.37 -9.78
N LEU A 178 -14.84 8.46 -9.16
CA LEU A 178 -15.67 9.62 -8.82
C LEU A 178 -15.37 10.78 -9.76
N LEU A 179 -16.24 11.00 -10.75
CA LEU A 179 -16.20 12.16 -11.64
C LEU A 179 -17.11 13.26 -11.10
N GLY A 180 -16.80 14.53 -11.32
CA GLY A 180 -17.72 15.61 -10.96
C GLY A 180 -17.06 16.97 -10.86
N ASP A 181 -17.84 17.97 -10.49
CA ASP A 181 -17.37 19.34 -10.44
C ASP A 181 -16.40 19.57 -9.25
N PRO A 182 -15.45 20.52 -9.36
CA PRO A 182 -14.61 20.92 -8.24
C PRO A 182 -15.48 21.50 -7.12
N GLY A 183 -15.15 21.17 -5.87
CA GLY A 183 -15.91 21.63 -4.69
C GLY A 183 -16.96 20.63 -4.16
N THR A 184 -17.17 19.50 -4.84
CA THR A 184 -18.13 18.44 -4.43
C THR A 184 -17.61 17.48 -3.34
N ALA A 185 -16.67 17.94 -2.50
CA ALA A 185 -16.07 17.18 -1.38
C ALA A 185 -15.42 15.81 -1.72
N LYS A 186 -15.15 15.49 -3.00
CA LYS A 186 -14.56 14.19 -3.40
C LYS A 186 -13.21 13.90 -2.73
N SER A 187 -12.30 14.88 -2.69
CA SER A 187 -11.01 14.71 -2.03
C SER A 187 -11.15 14.45 -0.52
N GLN A 188 -12.23 14.94 0.10
CA GLN A 188 -12.52 14.66 1.50
C GLN A 188 -13.02 13.22 1.71
N LEU A 189 -13.78 12.66 0.75
CA LEU A 189 -14.13 11.23 0.76
C LEU A 189 -12.88 10.36 0.65
N LEU A 190 -11.95 10.68 -0.25
CA LEU A 190 -10.68 9.96 -0.39
C LEU A 190 -9.89 9.93 0.93
N LYS A 191 -9.71 11.10 1.56
CA LYS A 191 -9.02 11.22 2.87
C LYS A 191 -9.74 10.48 4.00
N PHE A 192 -11.07 10.38 3.93
CA PHE A 192 -11.82 9.59 4.90
C PHE A 192 -11.56 8.09 4.71
N VAL A 193 -11.60 7.60 3.47
CA VAL A 193 -11.30 6.19 3.14
C VAL A 193 -9.88 5.81 3.54
N GLU A 194 -8.92 6.71 3.33
CA GLU A 194 -7.53 6.54 3.79
C GLU A 194 -7.45 6.26 5.30
N ARG A 195 -8.23 6.98 6.12
CA ARG A 195 -8.23 6.81 7.58
C ARG A 195 -8.95 5.55 8.05
N VAL A 196 -10.00 5.14 7.34
CA VAL A 196 -10.84 3.99 7.70
C VAL A 196 -10.20 2.67 7.30
N SER A 197 -9.53 2.63 6.15
CA SER A 197 -8.95 1.39 5.63
C SER A 197 -7.80 0.90 6.52
N PRO A 198 -7.65 -0.42 6.74
CA PRO A 198 -6.47 -1.00 7.41
C PRO A 198 -5.17 -0.68 6.68
N ILE A 199 -5.23 -0.68 5.34
CA ILE A 199 -4.11 -0.37 4.45
C ILE A 199 -4.65 0.59 3.41
N ALA A 200 -4.17 1.82 3.41
CA ALA A 200 -4.45 2.77 2.34
C ALA A 200 -3.28 3.70 2.08
N ILE A 201 -3.13 4.07 0.82
CA ILE A 201 -2.14 5.06 0.39
C ILE A 201 -2.88 6.13 -0.40
N TYR A 202 -2.76 7.37 0.06
CA TYR A 202 -3.25 8.54 -0.65
C TYR A 202 -2.15 9.09 -1.56
N THR A 203 -2.50 9.29 -2.82
CA THR A 203 -1.59 9.82 -3.82
C THR A 203 -2.31 10.82 -4.73
N SER A 204 -1.59 11.83 -5.20
CA SER A 204 -2.12 12.82 -6.14
C SER A 204 -1.60 12.54 -7.55
N GLY A 205 -2.46 12.58 -8.56
CA GLY A 205 -2.12 12.30 -9.95
C GLY A 205 -0.99 13.16 -10.51
N LYS A 206 -0.82 14.40 -10.04
CA LYS A 206 0.33 15.24 -10.43
C LYS A 206 1.62 14.92 -9.67
N GLY A 207 1.51 14.50 -8.41
CA GLY A 207 2.65 14.18 -7.55
C GLY A 207 3.18 12.75 -7.73
N SER A 208 2.41 11.91 -8.42
CA SER A 208 2.68 10.49 -8.61
C SER A 208 3.30 10.27 -9.98
N SER A 209 4.62 10.15 -10.04
CA SER A 209 5.27 9.64 -11.26
C SER A 209 5.06 8.13 -11.39
N ALA A 210 5.26 7.57 -12.59
CA ALA A 210 5.17 6.14 -12.83
C ALA A 210 6.10 5.36 -11.89
N ALA A 211 7.28 5.91 -11.59
CA ALA A 211 8.23 5.35 -10.64
C ALA A 211 7.76 5.41 -9.17
N GLY A 212 6.87 6.33 -8.83
CA GLY A 212 6.24 6.43 -7.51
C GLY A 212 4.96 5.59 -7.37
N LEU A 213 4.22 5.37 -8.46
CA LEU A 213 3.04 4.48 -8.49
C LEU A 213 3.45 3.00 -8.56
N THR A 214 4.38 2.69 -9.46
CA THR A 214 4.98 1.36 -9.63
C THR A 214 6.29 1.26 -8.88
N ALA A 215 7.00 0.15 -9.00
CA ALA A 215 8.34 0.04 -8.43
C ALA A 215 9.41 0.69 -9.32
N SER A 216 10.44 1.21 -8.67
CA SER A 216 11.62 1.76 -9.33
C SER A 216 12.86 0.93 -8.99
N VAL A 217 13.82 0.88 -9.90
CA VAL A 217 15.11 0.23 -9.66
C VAL A 217 16.13 1.33 -9.42
N GLN A 218 16.67 1.38 -8.21
CA GLN A 218 17.69 2.36 -7.84
C GLN A 218 19.01 1.65 -7.60
N ARG A 219 20.10 2.30 -8.03
CA ARG A 219 21.46 1.81 -7.81
C ARG A 219 22.04 2.47 -6.57
N ASP A 220 22.52 1.68 -5.62
CA ASP A 220 23.26 2.22 -4.49
C ASP A 220 24.64 2.71 -4.96
N ALA A 221 25.01 3.92 -4.55
CA ALA A 221 26.31 4.51 -4.89
C ALA A 221 27.47 3.78 -4.20
N THR A 222 27.22 3.16 -3.04
CA THR A 222 28.26 2.55 -2.19
C THR A 222 28.53 1.10 -2.58
N THR A 223 27.48 0.27 -2.61
CA THR A 223 27.60 -1.15 -2.96
C THR A 223 27.60 -1.40 -4.47
N ARG A 224 27.19 -0.41 -5.27
CA ARG A 224 26.92 -0.52 -6.73
C ARG A 224 25.86 -1.55 -7.10
N GLU A 225 25.17 -2.10 -6.12
CA GLU A 225 24.07 -3.06 -6.30
C GLU A 225 22.79 -2.33 -6.68
N PHE A 226 21.95 -3.02 -7.44
CA PHE A 226 20.61 -2.54 -7.80
C PHE A 226 19.62 -3.05 -6.78
N TYR A 227 18.89 -2.15 -6.15
CA TYR A 227 17.75 -2.48 -5.29
C TYR A 227 16.46 -2.04 -5.94
N LEU A 228 15.40 -2.77 -5.62
CA LEU A 228 14.07 -2.48 -6.09
C LEU A 228 13.29 -1.79 -4.98
N GLU A 229 12.78 -0.59 -5.25
CA GLU A 229 11.94 0.19 -4.35
C GLU A 229 10.49 0.06 -4.80
N GLY A 230 9.61 -0.34 -3.88
CA GLY A 230 8.17 -0.47 -4.14
C GLY A 230 7.50 0.89 -4.23
N GLY A 231 6.69 1.12 -5.27
CA GLY A 231 5.80 2.29 -5.32
C GLY A 231 4.52 2.12 -4.51
N ALA A 232 3.70 3.16 -4.53
CA ALA A 232 2.44 3.25 -3.82
C ALA A 232 1.52 2.04 -4.06
N MET A 233 1.40 1.54 -5.30
CA MET A 233 0.51 0.41 -5.58
C MET A 233 1.03 -0.92 -5.01
N VAL A 234 2.35 -1.10 -4.98
CA VAL A 234 2.97 -2.32 -4.42
C VAL A 234 2.89 -2.29 -2.88
N LEU A 235 3.08 -1.11 -2.28
CA LEU A 235 3.00 -0.92 -0.83
C LEU A 235 1.56 -1.07 -0.29
N ALA A 236 0.56 -0.81 -1.14
CA ALA A 236 -0.86 -0.94 -0.80
C ALA A 236 -1.45 -2.33 -1.09
N ASP A 237 -0.66 -3.37 -1.38
CA ASP A 237 -1.16 -4.73 -1.66
C ASP A 237 -2.15 -5.21 -0.58
N GLY A 238 -3.34 -5.67 -1.00
CA GLY A 238 -4.45 -6.06 -0.13
C GLY A 238 -5.30 -4.91 0.44
N GLY A 239 -4.95 -3.66 0.11
CA GLY A 239 -5.61 -2.45 0.59
C GLY A 239 -6.30 -1.63 -0.50
N VAL A 240 -6.41 -0.33 -0.22
CA VAL A 240 -7.04 0.66 -1.11
C VAL A 240 -6.02 1.73 -1.51
N VAL A 241 -5.90 2.01 -2.81
CA VAL A 241 -5.14 3.16 -3.30
C VAL A 241 -6.11 4.29 -3.62
N CYS A 242 -5.94 5.43 -2.96
CA CYS A 242 -6.73 6.63 -3.20
C CYS A 242 -5.95 7.57 -4.13
N ILE A 243 -6.48 7.83 -5.33
CA ILE A 243 -5.87 8.72 -6.32
C ILE A 243 -6.72 9.97 -6.49
N ASP A 244 -6.20 11.14 -6.13
CA ASP A 244 -6.85 12.42 -6.43
C ASP A 244 -6.30 13.04 -7.72
N GLU A 245 -7.08 13.88 -8.39
CA GLU A 245 -6.74 14.49 -9.69
C GLU A 245 -6.29 13.46 -10.75
N PHE A 246 -7.01 12.35 -10.88
CA PHE A 246 -6.69 11.28 -11.83
C PHE A 246 -6.65 11.79 -13.29
N ASP A 247 -7.38 12.85 -13.62
CA ASP A 247 -7.36 13.51 -14.93
C ASP A 247 -6.02 14.18 -15.26
N LYS A 248 -5.22 14.55 -14.25
CA LYS A 248 -3.96 15.29 -14.42
C LYS A 248 -2.71 14.40 -14.48
N MET A 249 -2.88 13.08 -14.49
CA MET A 249 -1.76 12.14 -14.64
C MET A 249 -1.16 12.16 -16.04
N ARG A 250 0.13 11.84 -16.14
CA ARG A 250 0.82 11.70 -17.43
C ARG A 250 0.44 10.38 -18.08
N ASP A 251 0.55 10.31 -19.40
CA ASP A 251 0.21 9.09 -20.14
C ASP A 251 1.11 7.89 -19.80
N GLU A 252 2.38 8.13 -19.44
CA GLU A 252 3.30 7.08 -18.95
C GLU A 252 2.79 6.42 -17.66
N ASP A 253 2.23 7.23 -16.75
CA ASP A 253 1.69 6.78 -15.46
C ASP A 253 0.39 5.98 -15.67
N ARG A 254 -0.41 6.37 -16.69
CA ARG A 254 -1.65 5.66 -17.06
C ARG A 254 -1.36 4.24 -17.55
N VAL A 255 -0.30 4.03 -18.34
CA VAL A 255 0.09 2.68 -18.83
C VAL A 255 0.43 1.74 -17.67
N ALA A 256 1.15 2.23 -16.67
CA ALA A 256 1.48 1.47 -15.47
C ALA A 256 0.22 1.04 -14.69
N ILE A 257 -0.74 1.95 -14.54
CA ILE A 257 -2.00 1.67 -13.84
C ILE A 257 -2.85 0.66 -14.63
N HIS A 258 -2.82 0.70 -15.97
CA HIS A 258 -3.52 -0.28 -16.80
C HIS A 258 -3.10 -1.72 -16.53
N GLU A 259 -1.79 -1.96 -16.42
CA GLU A 259 -1.25 -3.27 -16.10
C GLU A 259 -1.69 -3.72 -14.71
N ALA A 260 -1.54 -2.84 -13.72
CA ALA A 260 -1.88 -3.12 -12.33
C ALA A 260 -3.39 -3.37 -12.12
N MET A 261 -4.29 -2.61 -12.76
CA MET A 261 -5.74 -2.79 -12.62
C MET A 261 -6.26 -4.05 -13.34
N GLU A 262 -5.60 -4.46 -14.42
CA GLU A 262 -5.98 -5.63 -15.21
C GLU A 262 -5.48 -6.93 -14.57
N GLN A 263 -4.16 -7.00 -14.34
CA GLN A 263 -3.50 -8.24 -13.93
C GLN A 263 -3.26 -8.32 -12.42
N GLN A 264 -3.44 -7.22 -11.70
CA GLN A 264 -3.09 -7.11 -10.27
C GLN A 264 -1.62 -7.42 -9.99
N THR A 265 -0.78 -7.23 -11.01
CA THR A 265 0.66 -7.44 -10.99
C THR A 265 1.34 -6.35 -11.79
N ILE A 266 2.57 -6.02 -11.41
CA ILE A 266 3.42 -5.05 -12.08
C ILE A 266 4.69 -5.78 -12.50
N SER A 267 4.95 -5.85 -13.80
CA SER A 267 6.17 -6.42 -14.36
C SER A 267 7.23 -5.33 -14.54
N ILE A 268 8.43 -5.59 -14.04
CA ILE A 268 9.57 -4.68 -14.17
C ILE A 268 10.71 -5.44 -14.85
N ALA A 269 11.13 -4.91 -16.00
CA ALA A 269 12.30 -5.35 -16.74
C ALA A 269 13.26 -4.16 -16.90
N LYS A 270 14.08 -3.89 -15.88
CA LYS A 270 15.04 -2.77 -15.88
C LYS A 270 16.37 -3.19 -15.26
N ALA A 271 17.47 -2.66 -15.80
CA ALA A 271 18.84 -2.89 -15.31
C ALA A 271 19.24 -4.38 -15.13
N GLY A 272 18.71 -5.26 -15.99
CA GLY A 272 18.98 -6.71 -15.93
C GLY A 272 18.14 -7.46 -14.87
N ILE A 273 17.27 -6.76 -14.13
CA ILE A 273 16.32 -7.36 -13.20
C ILE A 273 14.98 -7.52 -13.92
N THR A 274 14.52 -8.77 -14.03
CA THR A 274 13.17 -9.12 -14.51
C THR A 274 12.38 -9.70 -13.34
N THR A 275 11.48 -8.90 -12.77
CA THR A 275 10.70 -9.30 -11.59
C THR A 275 9.25 -8.88 -11.76
N ILE A 276 8.35 -9.73 -11.27
CA ILE A 276 6.91 -9.46 -11.21
C ILE A 276 6.58 -9.19 -9.75
N LEU A 277 5.94 -8.06 -9.48
CA LEU A 277 5.48 -7.66 -8.16
C LEU A 277 3.97 -7.75 -8.12
N ASN A 278 3.42 -8.20 -7.00
CA ASN A 278 1.98 -8.24 -6.81
C ASN A 278 1.48 -6.86 -6.38
N ALA A 279 0.37 -6.43 -6.96
CA ALA A 279 -0.29 -5.16 -6.67
C ALA A 279 -1.81 -5.37 -6.61
N ARG A 280 -2.26 -6.26 -5.71
CA ARG A 280 -3.67 -6.62 -5.53
C ARG A 280 -4.33 -5.53 -4.71
N THR A 281 -4.63 -4.42 -5.36
CA THR A 281 -5.19 -3.24 -4.71
C THR A 281 -6.52 -2.85 -5.32
N SER A 282 -7.42 -2.33 -4.50
CA SER A 282 -8.63 -1.66 -4.98
C SER A 282 -8.31 -0.20 -5.25
N VAL A 283 -8.69 0.32 -6.42
CA VAL A 283 -8.42 1.71 -6.80
C VAL A 283 -9.65 2.56 -6.57
N LEU A 284 -9.52 3.61 -5.76
CA LEU A 284 -10.51 4.67 -5.60
C LEU A 284 -9.95 5.96 -6.19
N ALA A 285 -10.50 6.40 -7.32
CA ALA A 285 -10.02 7.57 -8.05
C ALA A 285 -11.03 8.71 -8.01
N ALA A 286 -10.55 9.94 -7.84
CA ALA A 286 -11.31 11.16 -8.09
C ALA A 286 -10.78 11.88 -9.32
N ALA A 287 -11.68 12.30 -10.20
CA ALA A 287 -11.37 13.02 -11.42
C ALA A 287 -12.30 14.23 -11.59
N ASN A 288 -11.79 15.24 -12.26
CA ASN A 288 -12.58 16.42 -12.64
C ASN A 288 -12.82 16.42 -14.16
N PRO A 289 -13.97 16.94 -14.63
CA PRO A 289 -14.22 17.10 -16.05
C PRO A 289 -13.24 18.10 -16.67
N VAL A 290 -12.96 17.95 -17.96
CA VAL A 290 -11.95 18.75 -18.69
C VAL A 290 -12.23 20.25 -18.60
N PHE A 291 -13.51 20.62 -18.70
CA PHE A 291 -13.96 22.02 -18.68
C PHE A 291 -14.24 22.54 -17.27
N GLY A 292 -13.91 21.79 -16.22
CA GLY A 292 -14.17 22.15 -14.83
C GLY A 292 -15.65 22.09 -14.43
N ARG A 293 -16.59 22.05 -15.39
CA ARG A 293 -18.01 21.74 -15.16
C ARG A 293 -18.47 20.65 -16.11
N TYR A 294 -19.36 19.78 -15.62
CA TYR A 294 -20.02 18.80 -16.44
C TYR A 294 -21.09 19.47 -17.33
N ASP A 295 -20.97 19.33 -18.65
CA ASP A 295 -21.93 19.88 -19.62
C ASP A 295 -22.88 18.78 -20.12
N ASP A 296 -24.17 18.92 -19.84
CA ASP A 296 -25.19 17.94 -20.23
C ASP A 296 -25.49 17.93 -21.74
N MET A 297 -25.10 18.98 -22.47
CA MET A 297 -25.30 19.03 -23.92
C MET A 297 -24.29 18.18 -24.69
N LYS A 298 -23.18 17.80 -24.05
CA LYS A 298 -22.13 16.96 -24.63
C LYS A 298 -22.31 15.51 -24.20
N THR A 299 -21.79 14.61 -25.03
CA THR A 299 -21.75 13.19 -24.66
C THR A 299 -20.83 12.97 -23.47
N ALA A 300 -21.15 11.98 -22.62
CA ALA A 300 -20.34 11.67 -21.44
C ALA A 300 -18.88 11.34 -21.78
N GLY A 301 -18.63 10.77 -22.97
CA GLY A 301 -17.28 10.49 -23.46
C GLY A 301 -16.48 11.73 -23.88
N GLU A 302 -17.14 12.82 -24.30
CA GLU A 302 -16.45 14.08 -24.65
C GLU A 302 -16.18 14.96 -23.42
N ASN A 303 -16.96 14.80 -22.37
CA ASN A 303 -16.74 15.48 -21.08
C ASN A 303 -15.57 14.89 -20.30
N ILE A 304 -15.16 13.67 -20.64
CA ILE A 304 -14.18 12.87 -19.91
C ILE A 304 -13.01 12.57 -20.86
N ASP A 305 -11.83 13.12 -20.58
CA ASP A 305 -10.60 12.86 -21.35
C ASP A 305 -9.94 11.51 -20.99
N PHE A 306 -10.74 10.44 -20.89
CA PHE A 306 -10.23 9.10 -20.64
C PHE A 306 -10.47 8.19 -21.84
N GLN A 307 -9.45 7.39 -22.16
CA GLN A 307 -9.59 6.32 -23.14
C GLN A 307 -10.62 5.29 -22.64
N THR A 308 -11.40 4.73 -23.57
CA THR A 308 -12.42 3.72 -23.28
C THR A 308 -11.84 2.48 -22.58
N THR A 309 -10.56 2.19 -22.82
CA THR A 309 -9.79 1.13 -22.16
C THR A 309 -9.63 1.33 -20.65
N ILE A 310 -9.54 2.57 -20.17
CA ILE A 310 -9.47 2.90 -18.73
C ILE A 310 -10.85 2.75 -18.12
N LEU A 311 -11.86 3.34 -18.77
CA LEU A 311 -13.24 3.34 -18.26
C LEU A 311 -13.79 1.92 -18.11
N SER A 312 -13.45 1.01 -19.02
CA SER A 312 -13.84 -0.40 -18.93
C SER A 312 -13.22 -1.16 -17.75
N ARG A 313 -12.19 -0.62 -17.08
CA ARG A 313 -11.51 -1.24 -15.93
C ARG A 313 -12.02 -0.75 -14.58
N PHE A 314 -12.81 0.33 -14.59
CA PHE A 314 -13.55 0.80 -13.43
C PHE A 314 -14.90 0.10 -13.41
N ASP A 315 -15.21 -0.54 -12.29
CA ASP A 315 -16.45 -1.31 -12.14
C ASP A 315 -17.63 -0.39 -11.85
N MET A 316 -17.38 0.69 -11.09
CA MET A 316 -18.37 1.70 -10.74
C MET A 316 -17.86 3.10 -11.07
N ILE A 317 -18.63 3.83 -11.87
CA ILE A 317 -18.35 5.22 -12.23
C ILE A 317 -19.50 6.08 -11.72
N PHE A 318 -19.20 6.99 -10.80
CA PHE A 318 -20.16 7.95 -10.26
C PHE A 318 -19.90 9.33 -10.83
N ILE A 319 -20.96 9.97 -11.36
CA ILE A 319 -20.92 11.35 -11.81
C ILE A 319 -21.61 12.20 -10.75
N VAL A 320 -20.82 12.95 -9.99
CA VAL A 320 -21.27 13.92 -8.98
C VAL A 320 -21.49 15.25 -9.66
N ARG A 321 -22.76 15.61 -9.84
CA ARG A 321 -23.15 16.91 -10.39
C ARG A 321 -23.53 17.85 -9.27
N ASP A 322 -23.07 19.08 -9.35
CA ASP A 322 -23.58 20.13 -8.47
C ASP A 322 -24.92 20.63 -9.02
N ALA A 323 -26.01 20.34 -8.30
CA ALA A 323 -27.35 20.79 -8.64
C ALA A 323 -27.75 21.90 -7.65
N HIS A 324 -27.90 23.13 -8.16
CA HIS A 324 -28.30 24.29 -7.37
C HIS A 324 -29.78 24.20 -6.96
N GLU A 325 -30.07 23.49 -5.87
CA GLU A 325 -31.40 23.36 -5.30
C GLU A 325 -31.44 23.99 -3.90
N ARG A 326 -32.22 25.06 -3.74
CA ARG A 326 -32.29 25.82 -2.47
C ARG A 326 -32.60 24.95 -1.24
N GLY A 327 -33.44 23.92 -1.39
CA GLY A 327 -33.78 23.02 -0.30
C GLY A 327 -32.59 22.17 0.17
N ARG A 328 -31.82 21.61 -0.78
CA ARG A 328 -30.60 20.85 -0.48
C ARG A 328 -29.52 21.74 0.11
N ASP A 329 -29.32 22.92 -0.46
CA ASP A 329 -28.34 23.89 0.04
C ASP A 329 -28.65 24.32 1.47
N GLN A 330 -29.91 24.58 1.79
CA GLN A 330 -30.32 24.93 3.15
C GLN A 330 -30.08 23.79 4.14
N THR A 331 -30.30 22.54 3.71
CA THR A 331 -30.10 21.35 4.55
C THR A 331 -28.61 21.08 4.76
N MET A 332 -27.80 21.19 3.70
CA MET A 332 -26.34 21.10 3.77
C MET A 332 -25.75 22.20 4.64
N ALA A 333 -26.20 23.45 4.49
CA ALA A 333 -25.74 24.56 5.31
C ALA A 333 -26.08 24.34 6.79
N LYS A 334 -27.30 23.88 7.11
CA LYS A 334 -27.67 23.50 8.48
C LYS A 334 -26.78 22.39 9.02
N HIS A 335 -26.48 21.36 8.22
CA HIS A 335 -25.59 20.27 8.61
C HIS A 335 -24.17 20.76 8.91
N ILE A 336 -23.60 21.58 8.03
CA ILE A 336 -22.25 22.15 8.20
C ILE A 336 -22.21 23.06 9.43
N ILE A 337 -23.22 23.91 9.61
CA ILE A 337 -23.33 24.78 10.79
C ILE A 337 -23.45 23.93 12.05
N SER A 338 -24.24 22.85 12.05
CA SER A 338 -24.36 21.93 13.19
C SER A 338 -23.01 21.33 13.56
N ILE A 339 -22.23 20.88 12.57
CA ILE A 339 -20.88 20.33 12.79
C ILE A 339 -19.94 21.38 13.40
N HIS A 340 -20.03 22.65 12.98
CA HIS A 340 -19.13 23.70 13.46
C HIS A 340 -19.61 24.38 14.77
N GLN A 341 -20.92 24.42 15.03
CA GLN A 341 -21.51 24.97 16.26
C GLN A 341 -21.35 24.03 17.44
N GLY A 342 -21.35 22.71 17.20
CA GLY A 342 -21.00 21.70 18.18
C GLY A 342 -19.51 21.68 18.52
N GLY A 343 -18.88 22.84 18.78
CA GLY A 343 -17.45 23.05 19.03
C GLY A 343 -16.85 22.32 20.25
N ARG A 344 -17.46 21.22 20.69
CA ARG A 344 -16.97 20.22 21.64
C ARG A 344 -17.00 18.83 20.97
N GLY A 345 -15.95 18.54 20.19
CA GLY A 345 -15.52 17.20 19.78
C GLY A 345 -16.38 16.56 18.67
N ILE A 346 -15.85 15.91 17.65
CA ILE A 346 -15.04 14.68 17.74
C ILE A 346 -15.53 13.67 18.83
N GLU A 347 -16.06 14.12 19.97
CA GLU A 347 -16.57 13.30 21.08
C GLU A 347 -18.09 13.09 21.02
N GLU A 348 -18.89 14.02 20.48
CA GLU A 348 -20.33 13.76 20.20
C GLU A 348 -20.56 12.99 18.89
N GLN A 349 -19.48 12.61 18.18
CA GLN A 349 -19.52 11.49 17.23
C GLN A 349 -19.74 10.14 17.94
N ALA A 350 -19.95 10.13 19.26
CA ALA A 350 -20.54 9.03 20.03
C ALA A 350 -21.97 8.64 19.59
N GLU A 351 -22.61 9.37 18.67
CA GLU A 351 -23.84 8.93 17.98
C GLU A 351 -23.64 8.57 16.50
N ALA A 352 -22.41 8.39 16.02
CA ALA A 352 -22.21 7.38 14.99
C ALA A 352 -22.19 6.04 15.73
N GLU A 353 -23.19 5.17 15.52
CA GLU A 353 -23.34 3.90 16.24
C GLU A 353 -22.06 3.01 16.24
N ILE A 354 -21.10 3.30 15.35
CA ILE A 354 -19.86 2.56 15.18
C ILE A 354 -18.64 3.53 15.15
N PRO A 355 -17.76 3.49 16.16
CA PRO A 355 -16.48 4.21 16.14
C PRO A 355 -15.60 3.81 14.95
N ILE A 356 -14.80 4.76 14.44
CA ILE A 356 -13.90 4.53 13.29
C ILE A 356 -12.92 3.36 13.55
N GLU A 357 -12.43 3.21 14.78
CA GLU A 357 -11.55 2.09 15.16
C GLU A 357 -12.28 0.74 15.11
N LYS A 358 -13.53 0.68 15.61
CA LYS A 358 -14.37 -0.53 15.51
C LYS A 358 -14.66 -0.86 14.05
N MET A 359 -14.93 0.15 13.23
CA MET A 359 -15.13 -0.03 11.78
C MET A 359 -13.89 -0.59 11.09
N LYS A 360 -12.70 -0.08 11.41
CA LYS A 360 -11.42 -0.59 10.88
C LYS A 360 -11.18 -2.05 11.25
N ARG A 361 -11.43 -2.42 12.52
CA ARG A 361 -11.32 -3.82 12.99
C ARG A 361 -12.35 -4.72 12.32
N TYR A 362 -13.60 -4.28 12.20
CA TYR A 362 -14.65 -5.04 11.52
C TYR A 362 -14.33 -5.29 10.04
N ILE A 363 -13.82 -4.29 9.32
CA ILE A 363 -13.37 -4.46 7.93
C ILE A 363 -12.23 -5.47 7.85
N SER A 364 -11.27 -5.42 8.79
CA SER A 364 -10.18 -6.39 8.85
C SER A 364 -10.69 -7.81 9.12
N TYR A 365 -11.66 -7.96 10.02
CA TYR A 365 -12.30 -9.24 10.34
C TYR A 365 -13.11 -9.80 9.16
N CYS A 366 -13.78 -8.95 8.39
CA CYS A 366 -14.53 -9.40 7.22
C CYS A 366 -13.62 -9.79 6.03
N LYS A 367 -12.37 -9.33 6.03
CA LYS A 367 -11.37 -9.64 5.00
C LYS A 367 -10.51 -10.86 5.33
N SER A 368 -10.39 -11.21 6.61
CA SER A 368 -9.76 -12.45 7.08
C SER A 368 -10.67 -13.64 6.87
#